data_AF-A0A4Q5TA77-F1
#
_entry.id   AF-A0A4Q5TA77-F1
#
_cell.length_a   1.000
_cell.length_b   1.000
_cell.length_c   1.000
_cell.angle_alpha   90.00
_cell.angle_beta   90.00
_cell.angle_gamma   90.00
#
_symmetry.space_group_name_H-M   'P 1'
#
loop_
_entity.id
_entity.type
_entity.pdbx_description
1 polymer ?
#
loop_
_entity_poly.entity_id
_entity_poly.type
_entity_poly.pdbx_seq_one_letter_code
_entity_poly.pdbx_strand_id
1 'polypeptide(L)'
;MRKSALLASLAALTTACATTPPPAPSEIAEVVGRLENLSYEPSGDPDDLLGHGTIKARLHVSRIIHGRLSGRVIEIRYFAHTYVSDQKPVRFRVKRIADGDYIVCTPPGSTGYKCES
;
A
#
# COMPACT_ATOMS: atom_id res chain seq x y z
N MET A 1 -58.20 -40.20 28.73
CA MET A 1 -56.75 -40.48 28.58
C MET A 1 -56.16 -39.49 27.59
N ARG A 2 -54.88 -39.14 27.78
CA ARG A 2 -54.26 -37.82 27.54
C ARG A 2 -54.16 -37.42 26.05
N LYS A 3 -54.59 -36.19 25.73
CA LYS A 3 -54.24 -35.45 24.50
C LYS A 3 -52.88 -34.79 24.71
N SER A 4 -51.87 -35.17 23.94
CA SER A 4 -50.54 -34.55 23.97
C SER A 4 -50.39 -33.59 22.79
N ALA A 5 -50.11 -32.32 23.11
CA ALA A 5 -49.81 -31.25 22.19
C ALA A 5 -48.40 -31.40 21.60
N LEU A 6 -48.24 -31.17 20.29
CA LEU A 6 -46.94 -30.95 19.66
C LEU A 6 -46.72 -29.44 19.54
N LEU A 7 -45.69 -28.95 20.24
CA LEU A 7 -45.21 -27.58 20.21
C LEU A 7 -44.57 -27.26 18.86
N ALA A 8 -44.96 -26.14 18.25
CA ALA A 8 -44.29 -25.54 17.11
C ALA A 8 -43.06 -24.76 17.58
N SER A 9 -41.87 -25.11 17.09
CA SER A 9 -40.64 -24.36 17.34
C SER A 9 -40.45 -23.29 16.26
N LEU A 10 -40.55 -22.01 16.64
CA LEU A 10 -40.16 -20.88 15.80
C LEU A 10 -38.62 -20.80 15.72
N ALA A 11 -38.07 -20.97 14.52
CA ALA A 11 -36.67 -20.69 14.24
C ALA A 11 -36.44 -19.17 14.20
N ALA A 12 -35.63 -18.67 15.13
CA ALA A 12 -35.17 -17.29 15.12
C ALA A 12 -34.13 -17.12 13.99
N LEU A 13 -34.51 -16.42 12.91
CA LEU A 13 -33.55 -15.94 11.92
C LEU A 13 -32.77 -14.76 12.52
N THR A 14 -31.61 -15.04 13.11
CA THR A 14 -30.65 -13.99 13.46
C THR A 14 -29.90 -13.60 12.19
N THR A 15 -30.31 -12.49 11.58
CA THR A 15 -29.55 -11.80 10.54
C THR A 15 -28.21 -11.36 11.12
N ALA A 16 -27.14 -12.10 10.85
CA ALA A 16 -25.78 -11.65 11.11
C ALA A 16 -25.46 -10.55 10.08
N CYS A 17 -25.39 -9.29 10.53
CA CYS A 17 -24.69 -8.27 9.77
C CYS A 17 -23.23 -8.73 9.63
N ALA A 18 -22.83 -9.06 8.41
CA ALA A 18 -21.43 -9.31 8.08
C ALA A 18 -20.68 -7.98 8.20
N THR A 19 -20.16 -7.68 9.38
CA THR A 19 -19.20 -6.59 9.58
C THR A 19 -17.91 -7.03 8.88
N THR A 20 -17.63 -6.50 7.69
CA THR A 20 -16.31 -6.68 7.07
C THR A 20 -15.26 -6.17 8.06
N PRO A 21 -14.28 -7.00 8.46
CA PRO A 21 -13.21 -6.52 9.33
C PRO A 21 -12.53 -5.33 8.66
N PRO A 22 -12.10 -4.31 9.43
CA PRO A 22 -11.37 -3.19 8.86
C PRO A 22 -10.19 -3.75 8.05
N PRO A 23 -9.88 -3.16 6.88
CA PRO A 23 -8.76 -3.62 6.06
C PRO A 23 -7.52 -3.69 6.95
N ALA A 24 -6.84 -4.85 6.93
CA ALA A 24 -5.64 -5.04 7.72
C ALA A 24 -4.68 -3.87 7.46
N PRO A 25 -4.02 -3.32 8.51
CA PRO A 25 -3.11 -2.20 8.34
C PRO A 25 -2.12 -2.54 7.22
N SER A 26 -2.13 -1.73 6.17
CA SER A 26 -1.27 -1.88 5.01
C SER A 26 0.18 -2.04 5.45
N GLU A 27 0.77 -3.18 5.12
CA GLU A 27 2.08 -3.56 5.63
C GLU A 27 3.17 -2.62 5.09
N ILE A 28 3.94 -2.02 6.00
CA ILE A 28 5.12 -1.21 5.69
C ILE A 28 6.35 -2.12 5.67
N ALA A 29 7.16 -2.00 4.62
CA ALA A 29 8.42 -2.72 4.49
C ALA A 29 9.59 -1.75 4.28
N GLU A 30 10.75 -2.12 4.82
CA GLU A 30 12.02 -1.46 4.52
C GLU A 30 12.87 -2.38 3.67
N VAL A 31 13.35 -1.88 2.53
CA VAL A 31 14.05 -2.69 1.53
C VAL A 31 15.24 -1.94 0.94
N VAL A 32 16.14 -2.69 0.32
CA VAL A 32 17.23 -2.17 -0.51
C VAL A 32 17.04 -2.70 -1.92
N GLY A 33 17.17 -1.83 -2.92
CA GLY A 33 16.99 -2.21 -4.31
C GLY A 33 17.38 -1.12 -5.30
N ARG A 34 17.23 -1.43 -6.59
CA ARG A 34 17.46 -0.49 -7.70
C ARG A 34 16.15 -0.19 -8.42
N LEU A 35 16.04 1.00 -8.98
CA LEU A 35 14.87 1.41 -9.76
C LEU A 35 15.08 1.22 -11.25
N GLU A 36 14.00 0.84 -11.92
CA GLU A 36 13.79 0.95 -13.35
C GLU A 36 12.62 1.93 -13.54
N ASN A 37 12.91 3.13 -14.04
CA ASN A 37 11.90 4.18 -14.19
C ASN A 37 10.95 3.88 -15.34
N LEU A 38 9.66 4.07 -15.12
CA LEU A 38 8.61 3.80 -16.11
C LEU A 38 8.01 5.10 -16.67
N SER A 39 7.58 6.00 -15.78
CA SER A 39 6.93 7.24 -16.19
C SER A 39 7.10 8.35 -15.15
N TYR A 40 6.99 9.59 -15.59
CA TYR A 40 6.92 10.80 -14.75
C TYR A 40 5.68 11.60 -15.13
N GLU A 41 4.88 11.95 -14.13
CA GLU A 41 3.68 12.77 -14.26
C GLU A 41 3.83 14.02 -13.38
N PRO A 42 3.93 15.23 -13.97
CA PRO A 42 4.05 16.47 -13.20
C PRO A 42 2.90 16.67 -12.21
N SER A 43 3.17 17.33 -11.08
CA SER A 43 2.14 17.67 -10.07
C SER A 43 1.02 18.56 -10.62
N GLY A 44 1.31 19.34 -11.66
CA GLY A 44 0.38 20.31 -12.25
C GLY A 44 0.17 21.56 -11.37
N ASP A 45 0.94 21.68 -10.28
CA ASP A 45 0.91 22.84 -9.40
C ASP A 45 1.70 23.99 -10.06
N PRO A 46 1.06 25.12 -10.41
CA PRO A 46 1.74 26.26 -11.04
C PRO A 46 2.78 26.92 -10.13
N ASP A 47 2.71 26.71 -8.80
CA ASP A 47 3.63 27.27 -7.82
C ASP A 47 4.79 26.30 -7.48
N ASP A 48 4.81 25.10 -8.08
CA ASP A 48 5.86 24.12 -7.90
C ASP A 48 7.08 24.42 -8.77
N LEU A 49 7.87 25.40 -8.32
CA LEU A 49 9.08 25.87 -9.01
C LEU A 49 10.17 24.80 -9.17
N LEU A 50 10.11 23.71 -8.37
CA LEU A 50 11.09 22.63 -8.41
C LEU A 50 10.65 21.48 -9.33
N GLY A 51 9.43 21.53 -9.87
CA GLY A 51 8.91 20.55 -10.82
C GLY A 51 8.78 19.16 -10.19
N HIS A 52 8.06 19.03 -9.08
CA HIS A 52 7.74 17.72 -8.55
C HIS A 52 6.71 17.01 -9.40
N GLY A 53 6.75 15.68 -9.34
CA GLY A 53 5.79 14.84 -10.00
C GLY A 53 5.70 13.47 -9.35
N THR A 54 4.67 12.73 -9.73
CA THR A 54 4.54 11.32 -9.43
C THR A 54 5.35 10.53 -10.43
N ILE A 55 6.27 9.70 -9.92
CA ILE A 55 7.07 8.78 -10.72
C ILE A 55 6.58 7.36 -10.48
N LYS A 56 6.37 6.62 -11.57
CA LYS A 56 6.18 5.16 -11.54
C LYS A 56 7.50 4.47 -11.87
N ALA A 57 7.84 3.44 -11.11
CA ALA A 57 9.04 2.64 -11.33
C ALA A 57 8.83 1.18 -10.92
N ARG A 58 9.68 0.29 -11.43
CA ARG A 58 9.87 -1.04 -10.86
C ARG A 58 11.04 -1.02 -9.89
N LEU A 59 10.81 -1.48 -8.67
CA LEU A 59 11.85 -1.64 -7.66
C LEU A 59 12.32 -3.09 -7.64
N HIS A 60 13.56 -3.30 -8.06
CA HIS A 60 14.27 -4.57 -8.01
C HIS A 60 14.94 -4.73 -6.64
N VAL A 61 14.26 -5.45 -5.73
CA VAL A 61 14.64 -5.62 -4.33
C VAL A 61 15.75 -6.66 -4.19
N SER A 62 16.93 -6.21 -3.76
CA SER A 62 18.07 -7.09 -3.44
C SER A 62 18.05 -7.56 -1.98
N ARG A 63 17.44 -6.80 -1.07
CA ARG A 63 17.35 -7.16 0.35
C ARG A 63 16.08 -6.59 1.00
N ILE A 64 15.43 -7.38 1.84
CA ILE A 64 14.36 -6.92 2.73
C ILE A 64 14.99 -6.75 4.12
N ILE A 65 14.90 -5.56 4.68
CA ILE A 65 15.39 -5.22 6.02
C ILE A 65 14.29 -5.52 7.04
N HIS A 66 13.06 -5.10 6.75
CA HIS A 66 11.89 -5.26 7.63
C HIS A 66 10.60 -5.38 6.81
N GLY A 67 9.55 -5.99 7.38
CA GLY A 67 8.24 -6.19 6.74
C GLY A 67 8.22 -7.29 5.68
N ARG A 68 7.10 -7.41 4.96
CA ARG A 68 6.90 -8.36 3.86
C ARG A 68 6.58 -7.66 2.54
N LEU A 69 7.01 -8.29 1.45
CA LEU A 69 6.63 -7.92 0.09
C LEU A 69 5.99 -9.11 -0.63
N SER A 70 5.16 -8.81 -1.63
CA SER A 70 4.58 -9.83 -2.53
C SER A 70 5.60 -10.46 -3.48
N GLY A 71 6.75 -9.81 -3.69
CA GLY A 71 7.80 -10.29 -4.58
C GLY A 71 9.11 -9.52 -4.45
N ARG A 72 10.10 -9.90 -5.29
CA ARG A 72 11.40 -9.23 -5.39
C ARG A 72 11.42 -8.11 -6.43
N VAL A 73 10.43 -8.07 -7.31
CA VAL A 73 10.21 -6.95 -8.22
C VAL A 73 8.80 -6.47 -7.94
N ILE A 74 8.68 -5.19 -7.55
CA ILE A 74 7.40 -4.57 -7.22
C ILE A 74 7.25 -3.26 -7.98
N GLU A 75 6.03 -2.92 -8.37
CA GLU A 75 5.74 -1.60 -8.92
C GLU A 75 5.53 -0.61 -7.77
N ILE A 76 6.22 0.53 -7.88
CA ILE A 76 6.20 1.57 -6.87
C ILE A 76 5.78 2.91 -7.49
N ARG A 77 5.20 3.76 -6.65
CA ARG A 77 5.01 5.19 -6.92
C ARG A 77 5.77 6.03 -5.89
N TYR A 78 6.46 7.06 -6.34
CA TYR A 78 7.12 8.02 -5.45
C TYR A 78 6.98 9.45 -5.98
N PHE A 79 7.09 10.42 -5.08
CA PHE A 79 6.97 11.84 -5.42
C PHE A 79 8.35 12.49 -5.31
N ALA A 80 8.85 13.07 -6.40
CA ALA A 80 10.17 13.71 -6.45
C ALA A 80 10.27 14.70 -7.62
N HIS A 81 11.34 15.51 -7.61
CA HIS A 81 11.71 16.42 -8.70
C HIS A 81 12.41 15.70 -9.87
N THR A 82 13.01 14.53 -9.62
CA THR A 82 13.71 13.75 -10.65
C THR A 82 13.77 12.27 -10.26
N TYR A 83 14.21 11.45 -11.20
CA TYR A 83 14.42 10.03 -10.98
C TYR A 83 15.52 9.78 -9.95
N VAL A 84 15.26 8.87 -9.02
CA VAL A 84 16.33 8.31 -8.17
C VAL A 84 17.26 7.50 -9.08
N SER A 85 18.57 7.67 -8.87
CA SER A 85 19.59 6.98 -9.66
C SER A 85 19.39 5.47 -9.65
N ASP A 86 19.48 4.86 -10.84
CA ASP A 86 19.42 3.42 -11.08
C ASP A 86 20.77 2.70 -10.90
N GLN A 87 21.88 3.45 -10.79
CA GLN A 87 23.24 2.90 -10.77
C GLN A 87 23.60 2.20 -9.46
N LYS A 88 22.96 2.60 -8.35
CA LYS A 88 23.29 2.10 -7.01
C LYS A 88 22.04 1.64 -6.27
N PRO A 89 22.13 0.54 -5.49
CA PRO A 89 21.04 0.18 -4.61
C PRO A 89 20.80 1.26 -3.53
N VAL A 90 19.54 1.64 -3.35
CA VAL A 90 19.11 2.63 -2.35
C VAL A 90 18.15 1.95 -1.38
N ARG A 91 18.09 2.46 -0.14
CA ARG A 91 17.13 2.02 0.87
C ARG A 91 15.79 2.73 0.65
N PHE A 92 14.71 1.98 0.64
CA PHE A 92 13.35 2.49 0.51
C PHE A 92 12.49 1.99 1.67
N ARG A 93 11.63 2.87 2.18
CA ARG A 93 10.50 2.51 3.03
C ARG A 93 9.27 2.52 2.13
N VAL A 94 8.60 1.39 1.99
CA VAL A 94 7.45 1.22 1.10
C VAL A 94 6.22 0.79 1.87
N LYS A 95 5.04 1.24 1.45
CA LYS A 95 3.75 0.84 2.01
C LYS A 95 2.93 0.22 0.88
N ARG A 96 2.43 -1.00 1.11
CA ARG A 96 1.54 -1.65 0.16
C ARG A 96 0.22 -0.87 0.08
N ILE A 97 -0.30 -0.67 -1.11
CA ILE A 97 -1.63 -0.11 -1.33
C ILE A 97 -2.53 -1.17 -1.98
N ALA A 98 -3.66 -0.77 -2.55
CA ALA A 98 -4.53 -1.69 -3.29
C ALA A 98 -3.79 -2.37 -4.46
N ASP A 99 -4.25 -3.56 -4.82
CA ASP A 99 -3.87 -4.28 -6.05
C ASP A 99 -2.40 -4.68 -6.21
N GLY A 100 -1.62 -4.67 -5.13
CA GLY A 100 -0.22 -5.11 -5.16
C GLY A 100 0.77 -4.01 -5.56
N ASP A 101 0.28 -2.79 -5.80
CA ASP A 101 1.10 -1.60 -5.92
C ASP A 101 1.67 -1.18 -4.57
N TYR A 102 2.76 -0.41 -4.63
CA TYR A 102 3.42 0.16 -3.47
C TYR A 102 3.65 1.66 -3.64
N ILE A 103 3.65 2.39 -2.53
CA ILE A 103 4.12 3.78 -2.49
C ILE A 103 5.42 3.86 -1.70
N VAL A 104 6.34 4.74 -2.11
CA VAL A 104 7.52 5.07 -1.32
C VAL A 104 7.17 6.14 -0.31
N CYS A 105 7.43 5.83 0.95
CA CYS A 105 7.18 6.70 2.08
C CYS A 105 8.20 7.82 2.14
N THR A 106 7.72 9.05 2.21
CA THR A 106 8.60 10.21 2.39
C THR A 106 8.98 10.39 3.86
N PRO A 107 10.17 10.93 4.14
CA PRO A 107 10.56 11.32 5.49
C PRO A 107 9.59 12.36 6.09
N PRO A 108 9.54 12.48 7.43
CA PRO A 108 8.88 13.61 8.10
C PRO A 108 9.40 14.95 7.57
N GLY A 109 8.51 15.92 7.38
CA GLY A 109 8.86 17.25 6.86
C GLY A 109 9.15 17.34 5.35
N SER A 110 9.16 16.24 4.60
CA SER A 110 9.30 16.25 3.13
C SER A 110 7.93 16.32 2.43
N THR A 111 7.89 16.65 1.14
CA THR A 111 6.67 16.57 0.32
C THR A 111 6.53 15.18 -0.31
N GLY A 112 5.32 14.59 -0.27
CA GLY A 112 4.98 13.32 -0.92
C GLY A 112 4.22 12.35 -0.02
N TYR A 113 4.23 11.06 -0.34
CA TYR A 113 3.38 10.08 0.35
C TYR A 113 3.76 9.90 1.82
N LYS A 114 2.79 10.12 2.71
CA LYS A 114 2.92 9.91 4.16
C LYS A 114 2.46 8.51 4.53
N CYS A 115 3.37 7.75 5.13
CA CYS A 115 3.11 6.38 5.60
C CYS A 115 3.06 6.33 7.13
N GLU A 116 2.51 7.36 7.74
CA GLU A 116 2.19 7.30 9.17
C GLU A 116 1.28 6.09 9.43
N SER A 117 1.52 5.48 10.58
CA SER A 117 0.82 4.33 11.13
C SER A 117 -0.40 4.77 11.92
#